data_AF-A0A7X8I7S7-F1
#
_entry.id   AF-A0A7X8I7S7-F1
#
_cell.length_a   1.000
_cell.length_b   1.000
_cell.length_c   1.000
_cell.angle_alpha   90.00
_cell.angle_beta   90.00
_cell.angle_gamma   90.00
#
_symmetry.space_group_name_H-M   'P 1'
#
loop_
_entity.id
_entity.type
_entity.pdbx_description
1 polymer ?
#
loop_
_entity_poly.entity_id
_entity_poly.type
_entity_poly.pdbx_seq_one_letter_code
_entity_poly.pdbx_strand_id
1 'polypeptide(L)'
;MANSVFPAGLLAEWLGGLESNGWLGHTRLVEVSKREGKYLLRLKMNFAKKAVSVLLWGERSRWKGISSAVSEILNQLQLSGGDIIIDATYTDRIIVRSGPVGGQEGSGK
;
A
#
# COMPACT_ATOMS: atom_id res chain seq x y z
N MET A 1 18.45 15.80 13.75
CA MET A 1 17.50 14.71 13.38
C MET A 1 16.10 15.24 13.60
N ALA A 2 15.26 15.28 12.56
CA ALA A 2 13.88 15.73 12.72
C ALA A 2 13.05 14.58 13.31
N ASN A 3 12.67 14.69 14.58
CA ASN A 3 11.65 13.81 15.16
C ASN A 3 10.31 14.14 14.50
N SER A 4 9.95 13.41 13.46
CA SER A 4 8.61 13.48 12.87
C SER A 4 7.62 12.86 13.86
N VAL A 5 6.90 13.70 14.60
CA VAL A 5 5.82 13.26 15.47
C VAL A 5 4.64 12.85 14.58
N PHE A 6 4.35 11.55 14.51
CA PHE A 6 3.17 11.05 13.82
C PHE A 6 1.94 11.13 14.73
N PRO A 7 0.80 11.69 14.29
CA PRO A 7 -0.38 11.84 15.16
C PRO A 7 -1.01 10.47 15.47
N ALA A 8 -1.02 10.07 16.75
CA ALA A 8 -1.57 8.78 17.18
C ALA A 8 -3.06 8.59 16.83
N GLY A 9 -3.86 9.66 16.90
CA GLY A 9 -5.27 9.62 16.51
C GLY A 9 -5.46 9.29 15.02
N LEU A 10 -4.59 9.82 14.16
CA LEU A 10 -4.61 9.52 12.73
C LEU A 10 -4.25 8.06 12.47
N LEU A 11 -3.33 7.47 13.25
CA LEU A 11 -3.01 6.05 13.16
C LEU A 11 -4.26 5.20 13.44
N ALA A 12 -4.97 5.49 14.54
CA ALA A 12 -6.14 4.74 14.95
C ALA A 12 -7.26 4.82 13.90
N GLU A 13 -7.51 6.01 13.34
CA GLU A 13 -8.46 6.18 12.25
C GLU A 13 -8.11 5.37 11.00
N TRP A 14 -6.81 5.31 10.66
CA TRP A 14 -6.36 4.51 9.54
C TRP A 14 -6.45 3.02 9.81
N LEU A 15 -6.07 2.55 10.99
CA LEU A 15 -6.21 1.13 11.34
C LEU A 15 -7.68 0.69 11.26
N GLY A 16 -8.60 1.47 11.84
CA GLY A 16 -10.04 1.20 11.75
C GLY A 16 -10.55 1.25 10.31
N GLY A 17 -10.08 2.21 9.50
CA GLY A 17 -10.43 2.29 8.08
C GLY A 17 -9.87 1.12 7.25
N LEU A 18 -8.66 0.65 7.55
CA LEU A 18 -8.06 -0.50 6.87
C LEU A 18 -8.82 -1.78 7.21
N GLU A 19 -9.20 -1.93 8.48
CA GLU A 19 -10.03 -3.04 8.96
C GLU A 19 -11.39 -3.05 8.26
N SER A 20 -12.13 -1.93 8.30
CA SER A 20 -13.49 -1.83 7.77
C SER A 20 -13.57 -2.03 6.24
N ASN A 21 -12.45 -1.85 5.53
CA ASN A 21 -12.36 -2.03 4.08
C ASN A 21 -11.69 -3.35 3.67
N GLY A 22 -11.42 -4.25 4.64
CA GLY A 22 -10.91 -5.61 4.38
C GLY A 22 -9.40 -5.70 4.10
N TRP A 23 -8.64 -4.63 4.30
CA TRP A 23 -7.20 -4.63 4.01
C TRP A 23 -6.39 -5.45 5.02
N LEU A 24 -6.78 -5.46 6.30
CA LEU A 24 -6.00 -6.08 7.37
C LEU A 24 -5.89 -7.60 7.25
N GLY A 25 -6.87 -8.28 6.65
CA GLY A 25 -6.81 -9.75 6.47
C GLY A 25 -5.61 -10.22 5.63
N HIS A 26 -5.02 -9.33 4.83
CA HIS A 26 -3.90 -9.65 3.94
C HIS A 26 -2.64 -8.82 4.21
N THR A 27 -2.73 -7.77 5.03
CA THR A 27 -1.66 -6.80 5.27
C THR A 27 -0.78 -7.24 6.45
N ARG A 28 0.52 -7.38 6.20
CA ARG A 28 1.54 -7.72 7.20
C ARG A 28 2.18 -6.50 7.83
N LEU A 29 2.37 -5.44 7.05
CA LEU A 29 2.99 -4.21 7.49
C LEU A 29 2.34 -3.02 6.80
N VAL A 30 2.12 -1.96 7.57
CA VAL A 30 1.72 -0.64 7.05
C VAL A 30 2.89 0.30 7.28
N GLU A 31 3.52 0.75 6.20
CA GLU A 31 4.52 1.80 6.27
C GLU A 31 3.87 3.15 5.97
N VAL A 32 4.20 4.15 6.77
CA VAL A 32 3.71 5.51 6.62
C VAL A 32 4.87 6.42 6.24
N SER A 33 4.71 7.14 5.15
CA SER A 33 5.63 8.22 4.76
C SER A 33 4.86 9.49 4.42
N LYS A 34 5.57 10.59 4.23
CA LYS A 34 4.99 11.88 3.82
C LYS A 34 5.59 12.29 2.47
N ARG A 35 4.73 12.60 1.51
CA ARG A 35 5.11 13.06 0.17
C ARG A 35 4.20 14.22 -0.22
N GLU A 36 4.79 15.34 -0.66
CA GLU A 36 4.04 16.52 -1.11
C GLU A 36 2.99 16.99 -0.08
N GLY A 37 3.37 16.95 1.21
CA GLY A 37 2.49 17.34 2.32
C GLY A 37 1.42 16.31 2.71
N LYS A 38 1.22 15.25 1.91
CA LYS A 38 0.22 14.20 2.13
C LYS A 38 0.86 12.95 2.71
N TYR A 39 0.09 12.19 3.48
CA TYR A 39 0.53 10.89 3.97
C TYR A 39 0.31 9.82 2.92
N LEU A 40 1.39 9.10 2.62
CA LEU A 40 1.41 7.95 1.75
C LEU A 40 1.50 6.69 2.61
N LEU A 41 0.55 5.79 2.42
CA LEU A 41 0.54 4.48 3.04
C LEU A 41 1.07 3.48 2.02
N ARG A 42 1.99 2.62 2.47
CA ARG A 42 2.36 1.40 1.75
C ARG A 42 1.91 0.20 2.57
N LEU A 43 0.93 -0.52 2.03
CA LEU A 43 0.47 -1.78 2.60
C LEU A 43 1.31 -2.90 2.00
N LYS A 44 2.15 -3.55 2.82
CA LYS A 44 2.86 -4.76 2.42
C LYS A 44 2.01 -5.96 2.82
N MET A 45 1.62 -6.73 1.82
CA MET A 45 0.70 -7.86 1.92
C MET A 45 1.24 -9.08 1.21
N ASN A 46 0.67 -10.24 1.55
CA ASN A 46 0.98 -11.48 0.85
C ASN A 46 -0.29 -12.02 0.19
N PHE A 47 -0.21 -12.28 -1.11
CA PHE A 47 -1.30 -12.85 -1.89
C PHE A 47 -0.77 -13.99 -2.77
N ALA A 48 -1.40 -15.17 -2.71
CA ALA A 48 -0.99 -16.34 -3.50
C ALA A 48 0.52 -16.63 -3.49
N LYS A 49 1.16 -16.56 -2.30
CA LYS A 49 2.62 -16.73 -2.08
C LYS A 49 3.52 -15.64 -2.67
N LYS A 50 2.95 -14.52 -3.16
CA LYS A 50 3.70 -13.35 -3.64
C LYS A 50 3.63 -12.20 -2.65
N ALA A 51 4.71 -11.43 -2.57
CA ALA A 51 4.67 -10.14 -1.88
C ALA A 51 4.02 -9.10 -2.78
N VAL A 52 3.08 -8.35 -2.20
CA VAL A 52 2.35 -7.27 -2.86
C VAL A 52 2.51 -6.01 -2.03
N SER A 53 2.86 -4.91 -2.68
CA SER A 53 2.90 -3.57 -2.07
C SER A 53 1.80 -2.72 -2.70
N VAL A 54 0.87 -2.24 -1.89
CA VAL A 54 -0.17 -1.31 -2.33
C VAL A 54 0.16 0.08 -1.82
N LEU A 55 0.26 1.06 -2.73
CA LEU A 55 0.46 2.47 -2.42
C LEU A 55 -0.86 3.22 -2.53
N LEU A 56 -1.23 3.93 -1.46
CA LEU A 56 -2.44 4.75 -1.43
C LEU A 56 -2.26 5.95 -0.52
N TRP A 57 -2.97 7.04 -0.83
CA TRP A 57 -3.02 8.20 0.07
C TRP A 57 -3.83 7.88 1.32
N GLY A 58 -3.49 8.57 2.43
CA GLY A 58 -4.22 8.48 3.70
C GLY A 58 -5.66 9.00 3.67
N GLU A 59 -6.16 9.43 2.51
CA GLU A 59 -7.52 9.90 2.29
C GLU A 59 -8.51 8.72 2.23
N ARG A 60 -9.24 8.50 3.33
CA ARG A 60 -10.09 7.31 3.54
C ARG A 60 -11.29 7.22 2.59
N SER A 61 -11.75 8.34 2.04
CA SER A 61 -12.91 8.41 1.13
C SER A 61 -12.80 7.46 -0.07
N ARG A 62 -11.57 7.21 -0.54
CA ARG A 62 -11.28 6.39 -1.72
C ARG A 62 -10.98 4.93 -1.39
N TRP A 63 -10.75 4.59 -0.13
CA TRP A 63 -10.18 3.29 0.26
C TRP A 63 -11.05 2.10 -0.12
N LYS A 64 -12.38 2.23 -0.04
CA LYS A 64 -13.31 1.17 -0.43
C LYS A 64 -13.22 0.85 -1.93
N GLY A 65 -13.25 1.89 -2.77
CA GLY A 65 -13.14 1.73 -4.22
C GLY A 65 -11.77 1.16 -4.61
N ILE A 66 -10.71 1.64 -3.96
CA ILE A 66 -9.36 1.12 -4.18
C ILE A 66 -9.28 -0.35 -3.74
N SER A 67 -9.85 -0.75 -2.60
CA SER A 67 -9.76 -2.14 -2.12
C SER A 67 -10.48 -3.12 -3.03
N SER A 68 -11.65 -2.74 -3.54
CA SER A 68 -12.36 -3.52 -4.56
C SER A 68 -11.54 -3.66 -5.83
N ALA A 69 -11.01 -2.56 -6.38
CA ALA A 69 -10.22 -2.59 -7.61
C ALA A 69 -8.92 -3.41 -7.43
N VAL A 70 -8.23 -3.28 -6.29
CA VAL A 70 -7.04 -4.08 -5.99
C VAL A 70 -7.38 -5.56 -5.88
N SER A 71 -8.51 -5.92 -5.28
CA SER A 71 -8.95 -7.31 -5.18
C SER A 71 -9.24 -7.91 -6.56
N GLU A 72 -9.90 -7.16 -7.44
CA GLU A 72 -10.13 -7.56 -8.83
C GLU A 72 -8.82 -7.76 -9.59
N ILE A 73 -7.90 -6.79 -9.49
CA ILE A 73 -6.56 -6.87 -10.07
C ILE A 73 -5.86 -8.15 -9.60
N LEU A 74 -5.80 -8.40 -8.29
CA LEU A 74 -5.12 -9.58 -7.73
C LEU A 74 -5.75 -10.90 -8.18
N ASN A 75 -7.07 -10.95 -8.37
CA ASN A 75 -7.77 -12.14 -8.87
C ASN A 75 -7.54 -12.39 -10.36
N GLN A 76 -7.34 -11.34 -11.16
CA GLN A 76 -7.12 -11.44 -12.61
C GLN A 76 -5.65 -11.61 -12.99
N LEU A 77 -4.73 -11.25 -12.09
CA LEU A 77 -3.30 -11.27 -12.37
C LEU A 77 -2.77 -12.71 -12.49
N GLN A 78 -2.55 -13.15 -13.73
CA GLN A 78 -1.66 -14.27 -14.05
C GLN A 78 -0.20 -13.79 -14.16
N LEU A 79 0.32 -13.11 -13.14
CA LEU A 79 1.69 -12.61 -13.21
C LEU A 79 2.70 -13.75 -13.06
N SER A 80 3.63 -13.87 -14.01
CA SER A 80 4.90 -14.56 -13.83
C SER A 80 5.93 -13.57 -13.23
N GLY A 81 6.83 -14.05 -12.36
CA GLY A 81 7.88 -13.23 -11.75
C GLY A 81 7.57 -12.66 -10.35
N GLY A 82 8.47 -11.78 -9.88
CA GLY A 82 8.67 -11.33 -8.49
C GLY A 82 7.57 -10.47 -7.86
N ASP A 83 7.97 -9.62 -6.90
CA ASP A 83 7.07 -8.80 -6.08
C ASP A 83 6.16 -7.92 -6.94
N ILE A 84 4.96 -7.60 -6.47
CA ILE A 84 3.99 -6.79 -7.20
C ILE A 84 3.85 -5.43 -6.51
N ILE A 85 3.87 -4.35 -7.27
CA ILE A 85 3.57 -3.00 -6.78
C ILE A 85 2.28 -2.53 -7.47
N ILE A 86 1.29 -2.19 -6.65
CA ILE A 86 0.02 -1.60 -7.08
C ILE A 86 -0.01 -0.16 -6.56
N ASP A 87 0.05 0.80 -7.47
CA ASP A 87 0.07 2.22 -7.16
C ASP A 87 -1.28 2.86 -7.46
N ALA A 88 -2.04 3.13 -6.39
CA ALA A 88 -3.35 3.77 -6.42
C ALA A 88 -3.30 5.24 -5.97
N THR A 89 -2.12 5.87 -6.06
CA THR A 89 -1.95 7.29 -5.71
C THR A 89 -2.50 8.24 -6.79
N TYR A 90 -2.76 7.73 -8.00
CA TYR A 90 -3.36 8.48 -9.09
C TYR A 90 -4.89 8.57 -8.94
N THR A 91 -5.48 9.65 -9.42
CA THR A 91 -6.92 9.89 -9.31
C THR A 91 -7.73 9.13 -10.35
N ASP A 92 -7.17 8.93 -11.54
CA ASP A 92 -7.84 8.42 -12.74
C ASP A 92 -7.46 6.97 -13.09
N ARG A 93 -6.42 6.41 -12.46
CA ARG A 93 -5.86 5.10 -12.80
C ARG A 93 -5.22 4.39 -11.61
N ILE A 94 -5.02 3.10 -11.75
CA ILE A 94 -4.16 2.28 -10.87
C ILE A 94 -3.02 1.73 -11.74
N ILE A 95 -1.78 1.90 -11.30
CA ILE A 95 -0.61 1.37 -12.01
C ILE A 95 -0.16 0.07 -11.36
N VAL A 96 -0.08 -1.00 -12.13
CA VAL A 96 0.43 -2.30 -11.68
C VAL A 96 1.78 -2.55 -12.33
N ARG A 97 2.80 -2.87 -11.54
CA ARG A 97 4.14 -3.20 -12.03
C ARG A 97 4.78 -4.30 -11.21
N SER A 98 5.67 -5.07 -11.85
CA SER A 98 6.59 -5.95 -11.12
C SER A 98 7.61 -5.08 -10.37
N GLY A 99 7.76 -5.33 -9.08
CA GLY A 99 8.83 -4.82 -8.26
C GLY A 99 10.15 -5.55 -8.55
N PRO A 100 11.28 -5.03 -8.04
CA PRO A 100 12.55 -5.73 -8.11
C PRO A 100 12.43 -7.10 -7.43
N VAL A 101 13.00 -8.14 -8.04
CA VAL A 101 13.09 -9.48 -7.44
C VAL A 101 14.10 -9.39 -6.31
N GLY A 102 13.62 -9.35 -5.06
CA GLY A 102 14.36 -9.46 -3.79
C GLY A 102 15.85 -9.08 -3.77
N GLY A 103 16.18 -7.92 -3.19
CA GLY A 103 17.53 -7.63 -2.71
C GLY A 103 17.80 -6.15 -2.46
N GLN A 104 17.76 -5.75 -1.19
CA GLN A 104 18.44 -4.58 -0.61
C GLN A 104 18.16 -3.22 -1.30
N GLU A 105 17.27 -2.42 -0.69
CA GLU A 105 17.35 -0.95 -0.86
C GLU A 105 18.79 -0.55 -0.51
N GLY A 106 19.52 -0.13 -1.55
CA GLY A 106 20.88 0.35 -1.42
C GLY A 106 20.93 1.45 -0.37
N SER A 107 21.80 1.26 0.62
CA SER A 107 22.30 2.32 1.48
C SER A 107 22.88 3.42 0.59
N GLY A 108 22.08 4.45 0.31
CA GLY A 108 22.55 5.67 -0.32
C GLY A 108 23.48 6.39 0.65
N LYS A 109 24.79 6.26 0.40
CA LYS A 109 25.80 7.24 0.82
C LYS A 109 25.64 8.52 0.00
#